data_AF-A0A645JAQ6-F1
#
_entry.id   AF-A0A645JAQ6-F1
#
_cell.length_a   1.000
_cell.length_b   1.000
_cell.length_c   1.000
_cell.angle_alpha   90.00
_cell.angle_beta   90.00
_cell.angle_gamma   90.00
#
_symmetry.space_group_name_H-M   'P 1'
#
loop_
_entity.id
_entity.type
_entity.pdbx_description
1 polymer ?
#
loop_
_entity_poly.entity_id
_entity_poly.type
_entity_poly.pdbx_seq_one_letter_code
_entity_poly.pdbx_strand_id
1 'polypeptide(L)'
;MQGFFNTVIGKVQSPSIIPKIPGILTMLPKYIETDLNATDIMKYSMSLAKMEKEEIGYHTIPGEAGYENLKSYFFYDDKESSKLKEIFTDGELASKDK
;
A
#
# COMPACT_ATOMS: atom_id res chain seq x y z
N MET A 1 -9.62 -2.85 -8.52
CA MET A 1 -8.83 -2.01 -7.59
C MET A 1 -7.33 -2.25 -7.71
N GLN A 2 -6.83 -3.49 -7.61
CA GLN A 2 -5.38 -3.81 -7.70
C GLN A 2 -4.71 -3.31 -9.00
N GLY A 3 -5.38 -3.44 -10.15
CA GLY A 3 -4.85 -2.94 -11.44
C GLY A 3 -4.64 -1.42 -11.51
N PHE A 4 -5.43 -0.64 -10.76
CA PHE A 4 -5.22 0.80 -10.67
C PHE A 4 -3.91 1.11 -9.94
N PHE A 5 -3.70 0.51 -8.76
CA PHE A 5 -2.47 0.67 -7.99
C PHE A 5 -1.23 0.21 -8.77
N ASN A 6 -1.30 -0.96 -9.43
CA ASN A 6 -0.23 -1.43 -10.31
C ASN A 6 0.14 -0.41 -11.40
N THR A 7 -0.87 0.22 -12.00
CA THR A 7 -0.66 1.23 -13.03
C THR A 7 -0.04 2.51 -12.46
N VAL A 8 -0.52 2.96 -11.30
CA VAL A 8 0.04 4.14 -10.59
C VAL A 8 1.49 3.90 -10.20
N ILE A 9 1.80 2.75 -9.59
CA ILE A 9 3.17 2.37 -9.21
C ILE A 9 4.06 2.29 -10.45
N GLY A 10 3.61 1.63 -11.51
CA GLY A 10 4.35 1.56 -12.78
C GLY A 10 4.60 2.94 -13.39
N LYS A 11 3.69 3.90 -13.20
CA LYS A 11 3.87 5.29 -13.63
C LYS A 11 4.91 6.01 -12.76
N VAL A 12 4.85 5.85 -11.44
CA VAL A 12 5.82 6.44 -10.49
C VAL A 12 7.24 5.92 -10.77
N GLN A 13 7.37 4.63 -11.05
CA GLN A 13 8.65 3.97 -11.41
C GLN A 13 9.13 4.31 -12.83
N SER A 14 8.33 4.99 -13.65
CA SER A 14 8.72 5.26 -15.04
C SER A 14 9.82 6.32 -15.13
N PRO A 15 10.84 6.15 -16.00
CA PRO A 15 11.95 7.10 -16.12
C PRO A 15 11.54 8.55 -16.40
N SER A 16 10.40 8.74 -17.08
CA SER A 16 9.87 10.07 -17.41
C SER A 16 9.19 10.79 -16.25
N ILE A 17 8.87 10.06 -15.17
CA ILE A 17 8.18 10.57 -13.99
C ILE A 17 9.10 10.75 -12.80
N ILE A 18 10.14 9.92 -12.65
CA ILE A 18 11.11 10.04 -11.55
C ILE A 18 11.60 11.48 -11.32
N PRO A 19 12.00 12.26 -12.36
CA PRO A 19 12.44 13.65 -12.17
C PRO A 19 11.32 14.60 -11.71
N LYS A 20 10.05 14.23 -11.95
CA LYS A 20 8.86 15.02 -11.62
C LYS A 20 8.30 14.68 -10.24
N ILE A 21 8.75 13.59 -9.60
CA ILE A 21 8.28 13.15 -8.29
C ILE A 21 8.30 14.30 -7.28
N PRO A 22 9.39 15.07 -7.08
CA PRO A 22 9.39 16.14 -6.09
C PRO A 22 8.24 17.14 -6.27
N GLY A 23 7.97 17.56 -7.51
CA GLY A 23 6.88 18.49 -7.81
C GLY A 23 5.48 17.90 -7.65
N ILE A 24 5.31 16.58 -7.84
CA ILE A 24 4.04 15.88 -7.59
C ILE A 24 3.80 15.78 -6.08
N LEU A 25 4.83 15.43 -5.31
CA LEU A 25 4.70 15.20 -3.86
C LEU A 25 4.40 16.49 -3.08
N THR A 26 4.85 17.66 -3.53
CA THR A 26 4.48 18.94 -2.87
C THR A 26 2.99 19.26 -2.96
N MET A 27 2.26 18.64 -3.89
CA MET A 27 0.82 18.83 -4.03
C MET A 27 0.03 17.88 -3.14
N LEU A 28 0.57 16.70 -2.81
CA LEU A 28 -0.17 15.67 -2.06
C LEU A 28 -0.76 16.19 -0.74
N PRO A 29 -0.01 16.87 0.15
CA PRO A 29 -0.57 17.34 1.44
C PRO A 29 -1.76 18.30 1.31
N LYS A 30 -1.99 18.89 0.13
CA LYS A 30 -3.13 19.79 -0.12
C LYS A 30 -4.41 19.04 -0.49
N TYR A 31 -4.28 17.80 -0.99
CA TYR A 31 -5.38 17.03 -1.57
C TYR A 31 -5.64 15.70 -0.86
N ILE A 32 -4.79 15.31 0.09
CA ILE A 32 -4.97 14.11 0.90
C ILE A 32 -4.92 14.49 2.38
N GLU A 33 -5.82 13.88 3.16
CA GLU A 33 -5.73 13.91 4.61
C GLU A 33 -4.77 12.79 5.04
N THR A 34 -3.65 13.17 5.67
CA THR A 34 -2.60 12.24 6.11
C THR A 34 -1.86 12.81 7.32
N ASP A 35 -1.38 11.92 8.18
CA ASP A 35 -0.46 12.20 9.28
C ASP A 35 1.02 12.15 8.85
N LEU A 36 1.31 11.76 7.61
CA LEU A 36 2.66 11.77 7.05
C LEU A 36 3.12 13.20 6.77
N ASN A 37 4.30 13.55 7.28
CA ASN A 37 4.94 14.81 6.91
C ASN A 37 5.59 14.72 5.52
N ALA A 38 5.96 15.87 4.95
CA ALA A 38 6.54 15.94 3.61
C ALA A 38 7.84 15.12 3.44
N THR A 39 8.66 15.02 4.50
CA THR A 39 9.91 14.25 4.49
C THR A 39 9.62 12.76 4.41
N ASP A 40 8.64 12.27 5.17
CA ASP A 40 8.24 10.85 5.15
C ASP A 40 7.64 10.47 3.79
N ILE A 41 6.76 11.33 3.25
CA ILE A 41 6.19 11.16 1.90
C ILE A 41 7.32 11.06 0.86
N MET A 42 8.31 11.94 0.91
CA MET A 42 9.47 11.91 0.00
C MET A 42 10.27 10.63 0.16
N LYS A 43 10.61 10.25 1.39
CA LYS A 43 11.40 9.05 1.70
C LYS A 43 10.72 7.81 1.15
N TYR A 44 9.44 7.60 1.45
CA TYR A 44 8.70 6.42 1.00
C TYR A 44 8.51 6.39 -0.51
N SER A 45 8.25 7.54 -1.15
CA SER A 45 8.11 7.63 -2.60
C SER A 45 9.39 7.24 -3.33
N MET A 46 10.56 7.67 -2.82
CA MET A 46 11.86 7.32 -3.39
C MET A 46 12.20 5.84 -3.18
N SER A 47 11.80 5.24 -2.06
CA SER A 47 11.92 3.79 -1.85
C SER A 47 11.06 3.01 -2.85
N LEU A 48 9.79 3.41 -3.02
CA LEU A 48 8.87 2.77 -3.97
C LEU A 48 9.34 2.88 -5.42
N ALA A 49 9.92 4.02 -5.80
CA ALA A 49 10.46 4.24 -7.14
C ALA A 49 11.65 3.31 -7.48
N LYS A 50 12.32 2.74 -6.47
CA LYS A 50 13.48 1.84 -6.61
C LYS A 50 13.16 0.37 -6.34
N MET A 51 11.97 0.08 -5.85
CA MET A 51 11.51 -1.27 -5.50
C MET A 51 11.23 -2.08 -6.77
N GLU A 52 11.61 -3.35 -6.78
CA GLU A 52 11.26 -4.25 -7.89
C GLU A 52 9.77 -4.60 -7.80
N LYS A 53 9.09 -4.74 -8.95
CA LYS A 53 7.63 -4.93 -8.96
C LYS A 53 7.21 -6.23 -8.30
N GLU A 54 8.07 -7.23 -8.38
CA GLU A 54 7.90 -8.57 -7.79
C GLU A 54 7.90 -8.52 -6.26
N GLU A 55 8.44 -7.46 -5.65
CA GLU A 55 8.45 -7.25 -4.20
C GLU A 55 7.12 -6.68 -3.69
N ILE A 56 6.21 -6.26 -4.58
CA ILE A 56 4.93 -5.65 -4.22
C ILE A 56 3.82 -6.72 -4.24
N GLY A 57 3.56 -7.28 -3.06
CA GLY A 57 2.46 -8.23 -2.84
C GLY A 57 1.10 -7.55 -2.78
N TYR A 58 0.10 -8.12 -3.45
CA TYR A 58 -1.30 -7.72 -3.33
C TYR A 58 -2.12 -8.84 -2.71
N HIS A 59 -2.79 -8.54 -1.61
CA HIS A 59 -3.65 -9.48 -0.90
C HIS A 59 -5.02 -8.85 -0.67
N THR A 60 -6.06 -9.69 -0.67
CA THR A 60 -7.43 -9.28 -0.33
C THR A 60 -7.84 -10.06 0.91
N ILE A 61 -8.46 -9.37 1.87
CA ILE A 61 -8.95 -10.02 3.08
C ILE A 61 -10.05 -11.00 2.67
N PRO A 62 -9.91 -12.31 2.97
CA PRO A 62 -10.90 -13.32 2.64
C PRO A 62 -12.15 -13.16 3.50
N GLY A 63 -13.30 -13.55 2.95
CA GLY A 63 -14.59 -13.41 3.61
C GLY A 63 -15.75 -13.42 2.62
N GLU A 64 -16.94 -13.18 3.14
CA GLU A 64 -18.18 -13.20 2.38
C GLU A 64 -19.07 -11.99 2.68
N ALA A 65 -19.82 -11.56 1.67
CA ALA A 65 -20.85 -10.56 1.86
C ALA A 65 -22.10 -11.23 2.45
N GLY A 66 -22.72 -10.59 3.44
CA GLY A 66 -23.94 -11.10 4.05
C GLY A 66 -24.80 -9.99 4.64
N TYR A 67 -25.89 -10.39 5.28
CA TYR A 67 -26.80 -9.48 5.95
C TYR A 67 -26.97 -9.87 7.41
N GLU A 68 -26.92 -8.87 8.29
CA GLU A 68 -27.31 -9.00 9.69
C GLU A 68 -28.26 -7.86 10.02
N ASN A 69 -29.45 -8.17 10.57
CA ASN A 69 -30.48 -7.18 10.89
C ASN A 69 -30.82 -6.23 9.72
N LEU A 70 -30.96 -6.78 8.50
CA LEU A 70 -31.23 -6.05 7.25
C LEU A 70 -30.13 -5.06 6.80
N LYS A 71 -28.95 -5.10 7.43
CA LYS A 71 -27.79 -4.31 7.02
C LYS A 71 -26.78 -5.21 6.32
N SER A 72 -26.21 -4.71 5.23
CA SER A 72 -25.17 -5.43 4.49
C SER A 72 -23.82 -5.26 5.17
N TYR A 73 -23.11 -6.37 5.37
CA TYR A 73 -21.77 -6.42 5.92
C TYR A 73 -20.87 -7.29 5.06
N PHE A 74 -19.57 -7.07 5.19
CA PHE A 74 -18.55 -8.01 4.76
C PHE A 74 -18.02 -8.74 6.00
N PHE A 75 -18.27 -10.04 6.08
CA PHE A 75 -17.83 -10.90 7.17
C PHE A 75 -16.49 -11.52 6.78
N TYR A 76 -15.41 -11.10 7.43
CA TYR A 76 -14.08 -11.64 7.14
C TYR A 76 -13.91 -13.05 7.73
N ASP A 77 -13.13 -13.90 7.07
CA ASP A 77 -12.77 -15.22 7.58
C ASP A 77 -11.49 -15.12 8.43
N ASP A 78 -11.60 -15.31 9.74
CA ASP A 78 -10.44 -15.20 10.65
C ASP A 78 -9.39 -16.30 10.45
N LYS A 79 -9.81 -17.52 10.05
CA LYS A 79 -8.88 -18.63 9.81
C LYS A 79 -8.06 -18.38 8.56
N GLU A 80 -8.70 -17.99 7.46
CA GLU A 80 -7.98 -17.66 6.23
C GLU A 80 -7.18 -16.36 6.38
N SER A 81 -7.71 -15.36 7.10
CA SER A 81 -7.01 -14.10 7.36
C SER A 81 -5.77 -14.28 8.25
N SER A 82 -5.70 -15.34 9.06
CA SER A 82 -4.52 -15.61 9.88
C SER A 82 -3.26 -15.88 9.04
N LYS A 83 -3.41 -16.39 7.82
CA LYS A 83 -2.30 -16.54 6.86
C LYS A 83 -1.76 -15.19 6.37
N LEU A 84 -2.61 -14.16 6.33
CA LEU A 84 -2.18 -12.80 5.99
C LEU A 84 -1.38 -12.17 7.14
N LYS A 85 -1.65 -12.55 8.40
CA LYS A 85 -0.91 -12.03 9.56
C LYS A 85 0.57 -12.42 9.50
N GLU A 86 0.90 -13.62 9.02
CA GLU A 86 2.28 -14.09 8.85
C GLU A 86 3.08 -13.14 7.93
N ILE A 87 2.47 -12.68 6.82
CA ILE A 87 3.08 -11.74 5.87
C ILE A 87 3.51 -10.43 6.55
N PHE A 88 2.71 -9.92 7.49
CA PHE A 88 2.99 -8.66 8.18
C PHE A 88 3.91 -8.82 9.39
N THR A 89 4.03 -10.03 9.95
CA THR A 89 4.84 -10.28 11.15
C THR A 89 6.30 -10.60 10.80
N ASP A 90 6.55 -11.25 9.66
CA ASP A 90 7.91 -11.57 9.19
C ASP A 90 8.72 -10.31 8.82
N GLY A 91 8.05 -9.22 8.42
CA GLY A 91 8.68 -7.92 8.14
C GLY A 91 9.26 -7.20 9.37
N GLU A 92 8.80 -7.54 10.58
CA GLU A 92 9.26 -6.92 11.84
C GLU A 92 10.59 -7.49 12.34
N LEU A 93 11.01 -8.67 11.84
CA LEU A 93 12.29 -9.29 12.18
C LEU A 93 13.46 -8.70 11.39
N ALA A 94 13.23 -8.16 10.18
CA ALA A 94 14.29 -7.60 9.34
C ALA A 94 14.74 -6.17 9.76
N SER A 95 13.99 -5.47 10.61
CA SER A 95 14.34 -4.12 11.09
C SER A 95 15.06 -4.10 12.44
N LYS A 96 15.26 -5.25 13.09
CA LYS A 96 15.98 -5.33 14.39
C LYS A 96 17.48 -5.56 14.26
N ASP A 97 18.00 -5.80 13.05
CA ASP A 97 19.42 -6.11 12.81
C ASP A 97 20.19 -5.03 12.02
N LYS A 98 19.77 -3.76 12.08
CA LYS A 98 20.58 -2.62 11.56
C LYS A 98 20.67 -1.44 12.52
#